data_AF-A0A7C3IGS3-F1
#
_entry.id   AF-A0A7C3IGS3-F1
#
_cell.length_a   1.000
_cell.length_b   1.000
_cell.length_c   1.000
_cell.angle_alpha   90.00
_cell.angle_beta   90.00
_cell.angle_gamma   90.00
#
_symmetry.space_group_name_H-M   'P 1'
#
loop_
_entity.id
_entity.type
_entity.pdbx_description
1 polymer ?
#
loop_
_entity_poly.entity_id
_entity_poly.type
_entity_poly.pdbx_seq_one_letter_code
_entity_poly.pdbx_strand_id
1 'polypeptide(L)'
;MERANAALLATFGCVQVAVSTKSRGGGDPRFEEEALSAQRSWQMLVSALVFGLVFLASSLPSRAESDHRSVSDMLLDWMKMGSDEWLRRAEQQFREGNLKEAVKAAEEAARLRPGSAYTHRLLGYLYATLGQNREARGEFERAATLDPKFRMTLADFYLAQAWAELEAQLRREPNDPDVARRLRAVAALAELNPEVKNLLRHRIEGTERAEAELAPPLLLSERAPYGLVVEKRAQTARLYRWTPTGIVLERTYPVTTGQASGEKQRRGDLRTPDGVYTVQDLIPGEKLPEIYGAFALPLDYPNAWDRLRGRDGHGIWIHGSDRLTQPFRPRETRGCVVMREEDLLQLVQLVSPQLTPVVIAETVSYRPPSEWRQLFAPLADGTTGGDGELVAAAMGPEYVTAIFLHAERVLHSYHDRNRALTFVAREEKRLPTTEEWQEKLALVLPQEVAALQKVEIDRTWGLPRLVIQTSAPARPRVFRQEAADRFYLDLPGVRPGPVPETLAGDGAWIRQVRIGASHTDPPVTRVVVDLHQPIGYRVTTNGNATVVSLVKP
;
A
#
# COMPACT_ATOMS: atom_id res chain seq x y z
N MET A 1 19.58 40.54 5.81
CA MET A 1 19.13 39.79 4.61
C MET A 1 18.92 40.71 3.40
N GLU A 2 18.20 41.83 3.50
CA GLU A 2 17.96 42.73 2.35
C GLU A 2 19.23 43.38 1.77
N ARG A 3 20.22 43.74 2.59
CA ARG A 3 21.51 44.26 2.10
C ARG A 3 22.37 43.19 1.40
N ALA A 4 22.19 41.91 1.72
CA ALA A 4 22.88 40.81 1.06
C ALA A 4 22.24 40.48 -0.30
N ASN A 5 20.91 40.60 -0.41
CA ASN A 5 20.18 40.45 -1.67
C ASN A 5 20.48 41.59 -2.66
N ALA A 6 20.65 42.83 -2.18
CA ALA A 6 21.04 43.96 -3.04
C ALA A 6 22.45 43.81 -3.63
N ALA A 7 23.40 43.24 -2.86
CA ALA A 7 24.75 42.99 -3.34
C ALA A 7 24.82 41.85 -4.37
N LEU A 8 23.98 40.81 -4.21
CA LEU A 8 23.85 39.71 -5.17
C LEU A 8 23.23 40.16 -6.51
N LEU A 9 22.21 41.03 -6.47
CA LEU A 9 21.56 41.55 -7.68
C LEU A 9 22.48 42.49 -8.47
N ALA A 10 23.30 43.30 -7.80
CA ALA A 10 24.29 44.15 -8.45
C ALA A 10 25.43 43.34 -9.13
N THR A 11 25.83 42.21 -8.55
CA THR A 11 26.87 41.33 -9.13
C THR A 11 26.36 40.51 -10.31
N PHE A 12 25.10 40.08 -10.31
CA PHE A 12 24.48 39.43 -11.48
C PHE A 12 24.35 40.39 -12.68
N GLY A 13 24.05 41.68 -12.43
CA GLY A 13 23.99 42.70 -13.48
C GLY A 13 25.33 42.94 -14.20
N CYS A 14 26.45 42.91 -13.48
CA CYS A 14 27.78 43.11 -14.07
C CYS A 14 28.26 41.91 -14.90
N VAL A 15 27.90 40.68 -14.51
CA VAL A 15 28.28 39.46 -15.26
C VAL A 15 27.54 39.39 -16.61
N GLN A 16 26.31 39.88 -16.68
CA GLN A 16 25.53 39.89 -17.93
C GLN A 16 26.10 40.88 -18.98
N VAL A 17 26.72 41.98 -18.53
CA VAL A 17 27.40 42.94 -19.41
C VAL A 17 28.75 42.40 -19.92
N ALA A 18 29.49 41.65 -19.10
CA ALA A 18 30.79 41.07 -19.48
C ALA A 18 30.67 39.89 -20.47
N VAL A 19 29.57 39.12 -20.41
CA VAL A 19 29.33 38.01 -21.36
C VAL A 19 28.81 38.53 -22.72
N SER A 20 28.16 39.69 -22.76
CA SER A 20 27.63 40.28 -24.00
C SER A 20 28.68 40.93 -24.90
N THR A 21 29.86 41.33 -24.39
CA THR A 21 30.89 42.03 -25.19
C THR A 21 31.94 41.09 -25.78
N LYS A 22 31.98 39.82 -25.36
CA LYS A 22 32.91 38.81 -25.90
C LYS A 22 32.61 38.36 -27.34
N SER A 23 31.50 38.82 -27.94
CA SER A 23 31.15 38.53 -29.33
C SER A 23 31.59 39.60 -30.35
N ARG A 24 32.31 40.65 -29.93
CA ARG A 24 32.91 41.62 -30.86
C ARG A 24 34.38 41.84 -30.49
N GLY A 25 35.25 41.40 -31.39
CA GLY A 25 36.69 41.32 -31.19
C GLY A 25 37.37 42.68 -30.96
N GLY A 26 38.47 42.61 -30.21
CA GLY A 26 39.38 43.72 -29.92
C GLY A 26 39.90 43.60 -28.48
N GLY A 27 41.05 42.96 -28.30
CA GLY A 27 41.69 42.80 -26.99
C GLY A 27 42.30 44.11 -26.49
N ASP A 28 41.74 44.65 -25.41
CA ASP A 28 42.35 45.70 -24.59
C ASP A 28 42.90 45.06 -23.29
N PRO A 29 44.22 45.12 -23.02
CA PRO A 29 44.86 44.47 -21.88
C PRO A 29 44.38 44.97 -20.51
N ARG A 30 43.68 46.12 -20.43
CA ARG A 30 43.05 46.59 -19.19
C ARG A 30 41.86 45.74 -18.73
N PHE A 31 41.17 45.06 -19.66
CA PHE A 31 40.04 44.19 -19.33
C PHE A 31 40.47 42.81 -18.81
N GLU A 32 41.67 42.34 -19.15
CA GLU A 32 42.20 41.07 -18.62
C GLU A 32 42.57 41.20 -17.14
N GLU A 33 43.13 42.34 -16.73
CA GLU A 33 43.49 42.62 -15.33
C GLU A 33 42.25 42.74 -14.43
N GLU A 34 41.19 43.40 -14.91
CA GLU A 34 39.91 43.50 -14.19
C GLU A 34 39.18 42.15 -14.11
N ALA A 35 39.24 41.32 -15.17
CA ALA A 35 38.66 39.98 -15.15
C ALA A 35 39.40 39.03 -14.19
N LEU A 36 40.74 39.10 -14.14
CA LEU A 36 41.57 38.35 -13.19
C LEU A 36 41.34 38.80 -11.74
N SER A 37 41.13 40.10 -11.51
CA SER A 37 40.75 40.66 -10.21
C SER A 37 39.37 40.18 -9.75
N ALA A 38 38.38 40.18 -10.65
CA ALA A 38 37.04 39.68 -10.37
C ALA A 38 37.04 38.16 -10.10
N GLN A 39 37.85 37.39 -10.83
CA GLN A 39 37.99 35.94 -10.62
C GLN A 39 38.66 35.61 -9.28
N ARG A 40 39.69 36.37 -8.86
CA ARG A 40 40.32 36.23 -7.53
C ARG A 40 39.37 36.63 -6.40
N SER A 41 38.57 37.68 -6.61
CA SER A 41 37.55 38.12 -5.64
C SER A 41 36.43 37.08 -5.49
N TRP A 42 36.04 36.43 -6.59
CA TRP A 42 35.05 35.34 -6.59
C TRP A 42 35.61 34.08 -5.91
N GLN A 43 36.88 33.73 -6.17
CA GLN A 43 37.55 32.61 -5.49
C GLN A 43 37.71 32.85 -3.98
N MET A 44 37.98 34.08 -3.54
CA MET A 44 38.06 34.42 -2.12
C MET A 44 36.70 34.36 -1.43
N LEU A 45 35.62 34.82 -2.09
CA LEU A 45 34.26 34.73 -1.56
C LEU A 45 33.77 33.28 -1.43
N VAL A 46 34.04 32.44 -2.43
CA VAL A 46 33.71 31.01 -2.38
C VAL A 46 34.52 30.31 -1.28
N SER A 47 35.82 30.61 -1.16
CA SER A 47 36.67 30.04 -0.11
C SER A 47 36.21 30.45 1.29
N ALA A 48 35.81 31.71 1.49
CA ALA A 48 35.28 32.19 2.77
C ALA A 48 33.93 31.55 3.12
N LEU A 49 33.07 31.30 2.12
CA LEU A 49 31.78 30.61 2.31
C LEU A 49 31.99 29.14 2.71
N VAL A 50 32.93 28.46 2.06
CA VAL A 50 33.32 27.08 2.37
C VAL A 50 33.97 26.99 3.75
N PHE A 51 34.87 27.92 4.11
CA PHE A 51 35.47 27.96 5.44
C PHE A 51 34.44 28.26 6.53
N GLY A 52 33.48 29.16 6.28
CA GLY A 52 32.39 29.47 7.20
C GLY A 52 31.47 28.27 7.46
N LEU A 53 31.17 27.48 6.44
CA LEU A 53 30.39 26.24 6.55
C LEU A 53 31.15 25.14 7.31
N VAL A 54 32.46 25.00 7.07
CA VAL A 54 33.32 24.05 7.80
C VAL A 54 33.48 24.44 9.28
N PHE A 55 33.55 25.74 9.59
CA PHE A 55 33.66 26.25 10.97
C PHE A 55 32.33 26.13 11.75
N LEU A 56 31.19 26.29 11.07
CA LEU A 56 29.87 26.03 11.66
C LEU A 56 29.64 24.53 11.94
N ALA A 57 30.20 23.66 11.10
CA ALA A 57 30.10 22.20 11.27
C ALA A 57 31.01 21.66 12.39
N SER A 58 32.12 22.34 12.71
CA SER A 58 33.08 21.91 13.74
C SER A 58 32.83 22.48 15.14
N SER A 59 31.80 23.33 15.30
CA SER A 59 31.45 23.97 16.59
C SER A 59 30.20 23.40 17.26
N LEU A 60 29.63 22.31 16.75
CA LEU A 60 28.54 21.58 17.38
C LEU A 60 29.07 20.37 18.17
N PRO A 61 28.74 20.23 19.48
CA PRO A 61 29.20 19.11 20.27
C PRO A 61 28.58 17.79 19.78
N SER A 62 29.45 16.80 19.61
CA SER A 62 29.17 15.45 19.14
C SER A 62 28.37 14.63 20.16
N ARG A 63 27.14 14.26 19.80
CA ARG A 63 26.48 13.05 20.31
C ARG A 63 25.26 12.64 19.47
N ALA A 64 25.50 11.80 18.48
CA ALA A 64 24.66 10.69 18.03
C ALA A 64 25.30 10.11 16.76
N GLU A 65 25.64 8.82 16.81
CA GLU A 65 26.06 8.05 15.63
C GLU A 65 25.04 8.24 14.51
N SER A 66 25.48 8.86 13.42
CA SER A 66 24.70 8.97 12.19
C SER A 66 25.66 8.94 11.01
N ASP A 67 25.41 7.95 10.17
CA ASP A 67 26.10 7.63 8.92
C ASP A 67 25.79 8.69 7.85
N HIS A 68 26.19 9.94 8.09
CA HIS A 68 25.91 11.05 7.18
C HIS A 68 26.91 11.06 6.02
N ARG A 69 26.48 10.54 4.86
CA ARG A 69 27.16 10.70 3.56
C ARG A 69 27.43 12.19 3.28
N SER A 70 28.58 12.50 2.69
CA SER A 70 28.90 13.88 2.33
C SER A 70 27.98 14.39 1.20
N VAL A 71 27.75 15.70 1.11
CA VAL A 71 26.97 16.31 0.01
C VAL A 71 27.60 15.99 -1.36
N SER A 72 28.93 15.87 -1.43
CA SER A 72 29.66 15.42 -2.62
C SER A 72 29.31 13.98 -3.01
N ASP A 73 29.20 13.07 -2.04
CA ASP A 73 28.84 11.67 -2.31
C ASP A 73 27.38 11.56 -2.76
N MET A 74 26.49 12.35 -2.16
CA MET A 74 25.09 12.44 -2.60
C MET A 74 24.97 12.95 -4.03
N LEU A 75 25.79 13.94 -4.43
CA LEU A 75 25.82 14.48 -5.79
C LEU A 75 26.41 13.49 -6.80
N LEU A 76 27.41 12.70 -6.40
CA LEU A 76 28.00 11.65 -7.23
C LEU A 76 27.07 10.47 -7.42
N ASP A 77 26.33 10.06 -6.39
CA ASP A 77 25.25 9.07 -6.49
C ASP A 77 24.13 9.60 -7.40
N TRP A 78 23.72 10.87 -7.22
CA TRP A 78 22.73 11.57 -8.04
C TRP A 78 23.06 11.55 -9.54
N MET A 79 24.33 11.75 -9.89
CA MET A 79 24.79 11.71 -11.29
C MET A 79 24.88 10.30 -11.90
N LYS A 80 24.95 9.25 -11.06
CA LYS A 80 25.07 7.85 -11.51
C LYS A 80 23.73 7.11 -11.56
N MET A 81 22.67 7.68 -10.98
CA MET A 81 21.34 7.06 -10.95
C MET A 81 20.71 7.02 -12.34
N GLY A 82 20.31 5.81 -12.78
CA GLY A 82 19.55 5.60 -14.00
C GLY A 82 18.06 5.93 -13.85
N SER A 83 17.33 6.01 -14.97
CA SER A 83 15.87 6.32 -14.97
C SER A 83 15.05 5.43 -14.04
N ASP A 84 15.35 4.13 -13.99
CA ASP A 84 14.61 3.17 -13.15
C ASP A 84 14.95 3.30 -11.65
N GLU A 85 16.14 3.77 -11.31
CA GLU A 85 16.54 4.08 -9.92
C GLU A 85 15.85 5.37 -9.45
N TRP A 86 15.77 6.38 -10.32
CA TRP A 86 15.01 7.60 -10.09
C TRP A 86 13.52 7.33 -9.92
N LEU A 87 12.96 6.44 -10.75
CA LEU A 87 11.58 6.01 -10.65
C LEU A 87 11.31 5.30 -9.31
N ARG A 88 12.20 4.38 -8.90
CA ARG A 88 12.12 3.72 -7.58
C ARG A 88 12.17 4.70 -6.43
N ARG A 89 13.04 5.71 -6.50
CA ARG A 89 13.10 6.80 -5.51
C ARG A 89 11.79 7.59 -5.47
N ALA A 90 11.20 7.89 -6.62
CA ALA A 90 9.93 8.59 -6.69
C ALA A 90 8.79 7.81 -6.00
N GLU A 91 8.69 6.51 -6.27
CA GLU A 91 7.69 5.62 -5.65
C GLU A 91 7.93 5.44 -4.15
N GLN A 92 9.19 5.38 -3.72
CA GLN A 92 9.53 5.35 -2.30
C GLN A 92 9.09 6.64 -1.61
N GLN A 93 9.48 7.80 -2.13
CA GLN A 93 9.10 9.10 -1.56
C GLN A 93 7.59 9.30 -1.57
N PHE A 94 6.88 8.76 -2.57
CA PHE A 94 5.43 8.78 -2.61
C PHE A 94 4.81 7.95 -1.47
N ARG A 95 5.32 6.73 -1.23
CA ARG A 95 4.88 5.88 -0.11
C ARG A 95 5.16 6.51 1.27
N GLU A 96 6.25 7.24 1.38
CA GLU A 96 6.63 7.99 2.59
C GLU A 96 5.81 9.29 2.78
N GLY A 97 4.92 9.62 1.84
CA GLY A 97 4.11 10.86 1.87
C GLY A 97 4.88 12.13 1.49
N ASN A 98 6.15 11.99 1.08
CA ASN A 98 7.03 13.07 0.67
C ASN A 98 6.77 13.48 -0.78
N LEU A 99 5.56 13.94 -1.06
CA LEU A 99 5.06 14.20 -2.43
C LEU A 99 5.96 15.10 -3.28
N LYS A 100 6.59 16.12 -2.68
CA LYS A 100 7.50 17.04 -3.40
C LYS A 100 8.80 16.35 -3.84
N GLU A 101 9.36 15.48 -3.01
CA GLU A 101 10.56 14.72 -3.36
C GLU A 101 10.23 13.60 -4.34
N ALA A 102 9.02 13.03 -4.24
CA ALA A 102 8.50 12.07 -5.21
C ALA A 102 8.40 12.69 -6.62
N VAL A 103 7.85 13.90 -6.74
CA VAL A 103 7.78 14.63 -8.01
C VAL A 103 9.17 14.86 -8.60
N LYS A 104 10.10 15.43 -7.83
CA LYS A 104 11.47 15.67 -8.30
C LYS A 104 12.15 14.40 -8.83
N ALA A 105 12.00 13.30 -8.10
CA ALA A 105 12.58 12.03 -8.51
C ALA A 105 11.92 11.46 -9.78
N ALA A 106 10.60 11.62 -9.93
CA ALA A 106 9.89 11.18 -11.12
C ALA A 106 10.19 12.08 -12.34
N GLU A 107 10.42 13.37 -12.14
CA GLU A 107 10.87 14.31 -13.19
C GLU A 107 12.26 13.91 -13.72
N GLU A 108 13.20 13.57 -12.84
CA GLU A 108 14.51 13.05 -13.24
C GLU A 108 14.39 11.72 -13.99
N ALA A 109 13.50 10.82 -13.53
CA ALA A 109 13.21 9.58 -14.24
C ALA A 109 12.68 9.83 -15.66
N ALA A 110 11.76 10.79 -15.81
CA ALA A 110 11.17 11.18 -17.09
C ALA A 110 12.19 11.87 -18.00
N ARG A 111 13.09 12.69 -17.44
CA ARG A 111 14.20 13.33 -18.17
C ARG A 111 15.14 12.29 -18.78
N LEU A 112 15.47 11.24 -18.03
CA LEU A 112 16.36 10.17 -18.47
C LEU A 112 15.68 9.18 -19.44
N ARG A 113 14.37 8.96 -19.32
CA ARG A 113 13.59 8.11 -20.24
C ARG A 113 12.25 8.75 -20.61
N PRO A 114 12.23 9.69 -21.57
CA PRO A 114 11.01 10.40 -21.98
C PRO A 114 9.93 9.51 -22.62
N GLY A 115 10.30 8.31 -23.07
CA GLY A 115 9.36 7.32 -23.63
C GLY A 115 8.64 6.46 -22.59
N SER A 116 8.89 6.66 -21.29
CA SER A 116 8.28 5.85 -20.24
C SER A 116 6.85 6.29 -19.96
N ALA A 117 5.89 5.63 -20.61
CA ALA A 117 4.46 5.84 -20.36
C ALA A 117 4.08 5.70 -18.88
N TYR A 118 4.75 4.78 -18.17
CA TYR A 118 4.54 4.56 -16.74
C TYR A 118 5.05 5.73 -15.87
N THR A 119 6.22 6.30 -16.19
CA THR A 119 6.76 7.45 -15.46
C THR A 119 5.87 8.68 -15.62
N HIS A 120 5.39 8.93 -16.84
CA HIS A 120 4.41 9.98 -17.10
C HIS A 120 3.08 9.74 -16.37
N ARG A 121 2.62 8.49 -16.29
CA ARG A 121 1.45 8.16 -15.48
C ARG A 121 1.68 8.49 -14.00
N LEU A 122 2.83 8.10 -13.43
CA LEU A 122 3.17 8.38 -12.04
C LEU A 122 3.23 9.89 -11.75
N LEU A 123 3.91 10.68 -12.61
CA LEU A 123 3.91 12.13 -12.50
C LEU A 123 2.49 12.71 -12.53
N GLY A 124 1.63 12.18 -13.41
CA GLY A 124 0.21 12.53 -13.44
C GLY A 124 -0.48 12.37 -12.08
N TYR A 125 -0.30 11.22 -11.43
CA TYR A 125 -0.85 10.97 -10.10
C TYR A 125 -0.25 11.89 -9.03
N LEU A 126 1.07 12.09 -9.05
CA LEU A 126 1.78 12.93 -8.08
C LEU A 126 1.31 14.39 -8.17
N TYR A 127 1.24 14.94 -9.38
CA TYR A 127 0.71 16.29 -9.60
C TYR A 127 -0.77 16.39 -9.24
N ALA A 128 -1.60 15.38 -9.55
CA ALA A 128 -3.01 15.37 -9.18
C ALA A 128 -3.21 15.38 -7.65
N THR A 129 -2.39 14.61 -6.94
CA THR A 129 -2.36 14.54 -5.46
C THR A 129 -1.95 15.89 -4.85
N LEU A 130 -1.01 16.60 -5.48
CA LEU A 130 -0.59 17.96 -5.09
C LEU A 130 -1.58 19.06 -5.51
N GLY A 131 -2.68 18.72 -6.18
CA GLY A 131 -3.64 19.68 -6.73
C GLY A 131 -3.19 20.43 -7.99
N GLN A 132 -2.04 20.06 -8.55
CA GLN A 132 -1.45 20.61 -9.77
C GLN A 132 -2.10 19.98 -11.01
N ASN A 133 -3.39 20.27 -11.20
CA ASN A 133 -4.24 19.56 -12.18
C ASN A 133 -3.84 19.81 -13.64
N ARG A 134 -3.22 20.94 -13.94
CA ARG A 134 -2.81 21.28 -15.31
C ARG A 134 -1.62 20.43 -15.73
N GLU A 135 -0.64 20.31 -14.84
CA GLU A 135 0.54 19.48 -14.97
C GLU A 135 0.14 18.01 -15.00
N ALA A 136 -0.71 17.58 -14.06
CA ALA A 136 -1.25 16.22 -14.00
C ALA A 136 -1.88 15.78 -15.33
N ARG A 137 -2.74 16.64 -15.90
CA ARG A 137 -3.37 16.40 -17.19
C ARG A 137 -2.35 16.18 -18.30
N GLY A 138 -1.34 17.06 -18.39
CA GLY A 138 -0.30 16.97 -19.41
C GLY A 138 0.47 15.65 -19.34
N GLU A 139 0.76 15.17 -18.14
CA GLU A 139 1.46 13.90 -17.95
C GLU A 139 0.58 12.68 -18.23
N PHE A 140 -0.71 12.71 -17.84
CA PHE A 140 -1.65 11.65 -18.21
C PHE A 140 -1.90 11.57 -19.72
N GLU A 141 -1.98 12.71 -20.41
CA GLU A 141 -2.10 12.76 -21.88
C GLU A 141 -0.85 12.16 -22.56
N ARG A 142 0.35 12.46 -22.05
CA ARG A 142 1.60 11.85 -22.53
C ARG A 142 1.63 10.34 -22.28
N ALA A 143 1.25 9.90 -21.07
CA ALA A 143 1.17 8.49 -20.74
C ALA A 143 0.22 7.73 -21.67
N ALA A 144 -0.97 8.27 -21.92
CA ALA A 144 -1.99 7.70 -22.81
C ALA A 144 -1.58 7.72 -24.30
N THR A 145 -0.72 8.67 -24.69
CA THR A 145 -0.14 8.73 -26.04
C THR A 145 0.95 7.68 -26.23
N LEU A 146 1.81 7.50 -25.23
CA LEU A 146 2.91 6.53 -25.26
C LEU A 146 2.41 5.09 -25.12
N ASP A 147 1.40 4.85 -24.28
CA ASP A 147 0.76 3.56 -24.14
C ASP A 147 -0.77 3.72 -24.02
N PRO A 148 -1.55 3.31 -25.05
CA PRO A 148 -2.99 3.44 -25.08
C PRO A 148 -3.72 2.80 -23.89
N LYS A 149 -3.12 1.84 -23.17
CA LYS A 149 -3.74 1.23 -21.98
C LYS A 149 -3.97 2.25 -20.86
N PHE A 150 -3.20 3.34 -20.83
CA PHE A 150 -3.34 4.41 -19.85
C PHE A 150 -4.38 5.48 -20.22
N ARG A 151 -5.09 5.32 -21.36
CA ARG A 151 -6.27 6.15 -21.66
C ARG A 151 -7.36 6.03 -20.60
N MET A 152 -7.49 4.86 -19.97
CA MET A 152 -8.40 4.68 -18.84
C MET A 152 -7.99 5.58 -17.66
N THR A 153 -6.70 5.62 -17.33
CA THR A 153 -6.16 6.50 -16.27
C THR A 153 -6.46 7.99 -16.54
N LEU A 154 -6.35 8.43 -17.79
CA LEU A 154 -6.71 9.80 -18.17
C LEU A 154 -8.23 10.06 -18.02
N ALA A 155 -9.07 9.10 -18.40
CA ALA A 155 -10.51 9.19 -18.21
C ALA A 155 -10.88 9.26 -16.72
N ASP A 156 -10.19 8.48 -15.89
CA ASP A 156 -10.37 8.45 -14.43
C ASP A 156 -10.00 9.78 -13.78
N PHE A 157 -8.90 10.38 -14.22
CA PHE A 157 -8.52 11.73 -13.80
C PHE A 157 -9.60 12.76 -14.14
N TYR A 158 -10.15 12.75 -15.36
CA TYR A 158 -11.21 13.68 -15.73
C TYR A 158 -12.50 13.44 -14.94
N LEU A 159 -12.83 12.19 -14.64
CA LEU A 159 -13.98 11.88 -13.81
C LEU A 159 -13.81 12.41 -12.38
N ALA A 160 -12.61 12.28 -11.81
CA ALA A 160 -12.27 12.86 -10.51
C ALA A 160 -12.31 14.40 -10.51
N GLN A 161 -11.90 15.06 -11.62
CA GLN A 161 -12.05 16.52 -11.76
C GLN A 161 -13.53 16.93 -11.80
N ALA A 162 -14.33 16.26 -12.63
CA ALA A 162 -15.75 16.54 -12.78
C ALA A 162 -16.51 16.36 -11.45
N TRP A 163 -16.17 15.32 -10.70
CA TRP A 163 -16.72 15.10 -9.36
C TRP A 163 -16.43 16.29 -8.44
N ALA A 164 -15.17 16.68 -8.31
CA ALA A 164 -14.77 17.74 -7.39
C ALA A 164 -15.37 19.11 -7.77
N GLU A 165 -15.48 19.39 -9.06
CA GLU A 165 -16.15 20.59 -9.57
C GLU A 165 -17.64 20.60 -9.22
N LEU A 166 -18.33 19.48 -9.45
CA LEU A 166 -19.75 19.33 -9.13
C LEU A 166 -20.03 19.41 -7.63
N GLU A 167 -19.15 18.86 -6.77
CA GLU A 167 -19.25 19.04 -5.32
C GLU A 167 -19.03 20.49 -4.88
N ALA A 168 -18.04 21.17 -5.48
CA ALA A 168 -17.81 22.58 -5.20
C ALA A 168 -19.01 23.43 -5.64
N GLN A 169 -19.62 23.10 -6.77
CA GLN A 169 -20.82 23.76 -7.26
C GLN A 169 -22.02 23.47 -6.35
N LEU A 170 -22.25 22.22 -5.95
CA LEU A 170 -23.35 21.85 -5.05
C LEU A 170 -23.20 22.53 -3.67
N ARG A 171 -21.98 22.74 -3.18
CA ARG A 171 -21.74 23.52 -1.95
C ARG A 171 -22.15 25.00 -2.10
N ARG A 172 -21.96 25.59 -3.27
CA ARG A 172 -22.39 26.98 -3.55
C ARG A 172 -23.89 27.06 -3.83
N GLU A 173 -24.45 26.02 -4.45
CA GLU A 173 -25.83 25.93 -4.94
C GLU A 173 -26.50 24.64 -4.43
N PRO A 174 -26.81 24.50 -3.12
CA PRO A 174 -27.24 23.23 -2.52
C PRO A 174 -28.55 22.66 -3.06
N ASN A 175 -29.36 23.52 -3.68
CA ASN A 175 -30.69 23.17 -4.20
C ASN A 175 -30.74 23.06 -5.72
N ASP A 176 -29.61 23.05 -6.43
CA ASP A 176 -29.59 22.83 -7.87
C ASP A 176 -29.81 21.33 -8.19
N PRO A 177 -30.99 20.95 -8.73
CA PRO A 177 -31.32 19.55 -9.00
C PRO A 177 -30.47 18.96 -10.15
N ASP A 178 -29.96 19.80 -11.06
CA ASP A 178 -29.13 19.38 -12.17
C ASP A 178 -27.70 19.08 -11.74
N VAL A 179 -27.13 19.89 -10.84
CA VAL A 179 -25.82 19.61 -10.22
C VAL A 179 -25.89 18.32 -9.41
N ALA A 180 -26.94 18.15 -8.59
CA ALA A 180 -27.16 16.92 -7.84
C ALA A 180 -27.32 15.68 -8.75
N ARG A 181 -28.03 15.83 -9.88
CA ARG A 181 -28.19 14.75 -10.87
C ARG A 181 -26.88 14.39 -11.57
N ARG A 182 -26.09 15.39 -11.99
CA ARG A 182 -24.77 15.18 -12.61
C ARG A 182 -23.79 14.55 -11.63
N LEU A 183 -23.77 15.01 -10.37
CA LEU A 183 -22.93 14.42 -9.33
C LEU A 183 -23.30 12.96 -9.09
N ARG A 184 -24.59 12.61 -9.03
CA ARG A 184 -25.04 11.20 -8.96
C ARG A 184 -24.56 10.36 -10.14
N ALA A 185 -24.59 10.90 -11.36
CA ALA A 185 -24.13 10.20 -12.56
C ALA A 185 -22.61 9.99 -12.57
N VAL A 186 -21.85 11.05 -12.25
CA VAL A 186 -20.39 10.96 -12.05
C VAL A 186 -20.06 10.00 -10.92
N ALA A 187 -20.90 9.96 -9.88
CA ALA A 187 -20.71 9.04 -8.78
C ALA A 187 -20.93 7.59 -9.12
N ALA A 188 -21.98 7.30 -9.88
CA ALA A 188 -22.21 5.96 -10.40
C ALA A 188 -21.04 5.49 -11.29
N LEU A 189 -20.45 6.38 -12.08
CA LEU A 189 -19.26 6.07 -12.89
C LEU A 189 -18.00 5.87 -12.03
N ALA A 190 -17.82 6.67 -10.97
CA ALA A 190 -16.67 6.56 -10.07
C ALA A 190 -16.73 5.30 -9.20
N GLU A 191 -17.92 4.86 -8.79
CA GLU A 191 -18.12 3.58 -8.09
C GLU A 191 -17.72 2.36 -8.94
N LEU A 192 -17.74 2.50 -10.27
CA LEU A 192 -17.27 1.45 -11.18
C LEU A 192 -15.75 1.44 -11.35
N ASN A 193 -15.03 2.46 -10.83
CA ASN A 193 -13.59 2.57 -10.98
C ASN A 193 -12.84 2.93 -9.67
N PRO A 194 -12.14 1.95 -9.04
CA PRO A 194 -11.35 2.16 -7.82
C PRO A 194 -10.26 3.25 -7.92
N GLU A 195 -9.70 3.49 -9.11
CA GLU A 195 -8.65 4.50 -9.32
C GLU A 195 -9.18 5.93 -9.14
N VAL A 196 -10.41 6.18 -9.58
CA VAL A 196 -11.11 7.47 -9.41
C VAL A 196 -11.31 7.75 -7.92
N LYS A 197 -11.68 6.73 -7.15
CA LYS A 197 -11.87 6.84 -5.70
C LYS A 197 -10.56 7.14 -4.96
N ASN A 198 -9.43 6.59 -5.41
CA ASN A 198 -8.11 6.88 -4.83
C ASN A 198 -7.67 8.32 -5.14
N LEU A 199 -7.88 8.78 -6.39
CA LEU A 199 -7.60 10.17 -6.78
C LEU A 199 -8.44 11.19 -6.00
N LEU A 200 -9.72 10.88 -5.75
CA LEU A 200 -10.59 11.73 -4.94
C LEU A 200 -10.17 11.77 -3.46
N ARG A 201 -9.71 10.64 -2.92
CA ARG A 201 -9.29 10.52 -1.51
C ARG A 201 -8.10 11.42 -1.17
N HIS A 202 -7.05 11.39 -1.97
CA HIS A 202 -5.86 12.20 -1.71
C HIS A 202 -6.08 13.71 -1.88
N ARG A 203 -7.04 14.10 -2.75
CA ARG A 203 -7.47 15.49 -2.87
C ARG A 203 -8.18 15.97 -1.61
N ILE A 204 -9.01 15.12 -1.01
CA ILE A 204 -9.71 15.39 0.24
C ILE A 204 -8.68 15.53 1.38
N GLU A 205 -7.72 14.61 1.49
CA GLU A 205 -6.65 14.61 2.50
C GLU A 205 -5.76 15.89 2.46
N GLY A 206 -5.53 16.47 1.28
CA GLY A 206 -4.77 17.73 1.13
C GLY A 206 -5.47 18.97 1.71
N THR A 207 -6.80 18.94 1.77
CA THR A 207 -7.64 19.96 2.42
C THR A 207 -7.89 19.69 3.90
N GLU A 208 -7.65 18.46 4.38
CA GLU A 208 -7.98 17.99 5.74
C GLU A 208 -6.88 18.21 6.79
N ARG A 209 -5.71 18.74 6.43
CA ARG A 209 -4.61 19.01 7.38
C ARG A 209 -4.93 20.00 8.52
N ALA A 210 -6.15 20.52 8.61
CA ALA A 210 -6.59 21.47 9.63
C ALA A 210 -7.73 20.96 10.55
N GLU A 211 -8.23 19.72 10.41
CA GLU A 211 -9.31 19.20 11.26
C GLU A 211 -8.81 18.09 12.20
N ALA A 212 -9.23 18.13 13.47
CA ALA A 212 -8.81 17.18 14.50
C ALA A 212 -9.08 15.72 14.06
N GLU A 213 -8.05 14.87 14.10
CA GLU A 213 -8.05 13.53 13.53
C GLU A 213 -9.16 12.64 14.11
N LEU A 214 -10.19 12.35 13.31
CA LEU A 214 -11.30 11.49 13.70
C LEU A 214 -10.87 10.01 13.68
N ALA A 215 -11.27 9.25 14.69
CA ALA A 215 -10.96 7.84 14.85
C ALA A 215 -12.20 6.94 14.67
N PRO A 216 -12.02 5.68 14.22
CA PRO A 216 -13.08 4.68 14.24
C PRO A 216 -13.43 4.28 15.68
N PRO A 217 -14.52 3.52 15.90
CA PRO A 217 -14.91 3.04 17.22
C PRO A 217 -14.03 1.89 17.73
N LEU A 218 -12.75 2.19 17.96
CA LEU A 218 -11.73 1.28 18.45
C LEU A 218 -11.04 1.87 19.68
N LEU A 219 -10.86 1.02 20.68
CA LEU A 219 -9.94 1.20 21.78
C LEU A 219 -8.94 0.04 21.69
N LEU A 220 -7.65 0.37 21.64
CA LEU A 220 -6.56 -0.59 21.58
C LEU A 220 -5.61 -0.34 22.75
N SER A 221 -4.77 -1.32 23.06
CA SER A 221 -3.69 -1.21 24.05
C SER A 221 -2.39 -1.79 23.48
N GLU A 222 -1.30 -1.65 24.22
CA GLU A 222 -0.02 -2.27 23.87
C GLU A 222 -0.14 -3.80 23.69
N ARG A 223 -1.03 -4.45 24.43
CA ARG A 223 -1.27 -5.91 24.37
C ARG A 223 -2.16 -6.35 23.20
N ALA A 224 -2.93 -5.43 22.64
CA ALA A 224 -3.70 -5.65 21.42
C ALA A 224 -3.44 -4.47 20.45
N PRO A 225 -2.21 -4.39 19.88
CA PRO A 225 -1.71 -3.17 19.27
C PRO A 225 -2.35 -2.84 17.92
N TYR A 226 -3.14 -3.75 17.34
CA TYR A 226 -3.77 -3.56 16.04
C TYR A 226 -5.25 -3.89 16.05
N GLY A 227 -6.03 -3.10 15.30
CA GLY A 227 -7.44 -3.34 15.03
C GLY A 227 -7.76 -3.07 13.56
N LEU A 228 -8.63 -3.89 12.96
CA LEU A 228 -9.00 -3.80 11.55
C LEU A 228 -10.44 -3.31 11.41
N VAL A 229 -10.67 -2.35 10.51
CA VAL A 229 -11.99 -1.79 10.20
C VAL A 229 -12.33 -2.05 8.75
N VAL A 230 -13.28 -2.93 8.49
CA VAL A 230 -13.78 -3.30 7.17
C VAL A 230 -15.08 -2.57 6.88
N GLU A 231 -15.04 -1.63 5.93
CA GLU A 231 -16.24 -0.95 5.43
C GLU A 231 -16.74 -1.62 4.14
N LYS A 232 -17.88 -2.32 4.23
CA LYS A 232 -18.47 -3.04 3.09
C LYS A 232 -18.90 -2.08 1.99
N ARG A 233 -19.48 -0.91 2.29
CA ARG A 233 -19.85 0.04 1.21
C ARG A 233 -18.62 0.54 0.47
N ALA A 234 -17.54 0.83 1.20
CA ALA A 234 -16.33 1.36 0.62
C ALA A 234 -15.44 0.28 -0.03
N GLN A 235 -15.63 -1.00 0.31
CA GLN A 235 -14.80 -2.13 -0.08
C GLN A 235 -13.32 -1.91 0.33
N THR A 236 -13.14 -1.45 1.57
CA THR A 236 -11.82 -1.15 2.15
C THR A 236 -11.67 -1.73 3.54
N ALA A 237 -10.47 -2.20 3.88
CA ALA A 237 -10.08 -2.53 5.23
C ALA A 237 -8.99 -1.57 5.71
N ARG A 238 -9.24 -0.83 6.80
CA ARG A 238 -8.27 0.09 7.41
C ARG A 238 -7.70 -0.54 8.68
N LEU A 239 -6.39 -0.67 8.73
CA LEU A 239 -5.65 -1.17 9.89
C LEU A 239 -5.23 0.03 10.75
N TYR A 240 -5.62 0.00 12.01
CA TYR A 240 -5.23 0.99 13.01
C TYR A 240 -4.21 0.38 13.96
N ARG A 241 -3.24 1.18 14.35
CA ARG A 241 -2.21 0.81 15.33
C ARG A 241 -2.36 1.65 16.59
N TRP A 242 -2.16 1.01 17.73
CA TRP A 242 -2.10 1.66 19.03
C TRP A 242 -0.87 2.55 19.17
N THR A 243 -1.05 3.67 19.84
CA THR A 243 0.01 4.55 20.35
C THR A 243 -0.32 4.97 21.78
N PRO A 244 0.67 5.45 22.56
CA PRO A 244 0.39 6.00 23.89
C PRO A 244 -0.61 7.18 23.89
N THR A 245 -0.80 7.84 22.75
CA THR A 245 -1.71 8.98 22.59
C THR A 245 -3.06 8.63 21.97
N GLY A 246 -3.29 7.38 21.56
CA GLY A 246 -4.53 6.92 20.95
C GLY A 246 -4.32 5.82 19.91
N ILE A 247 -4.94 5.99 18.75
CA ILE A 247 -4.76 5.11 17.60
C ILE A 247 -4.46 5.93 16.35
N VAL A 248 -3.64 5.38 15.48
CA VAL A 248 -3.28 6.00 14.19
C VAL A 248 -3.60 5.04 13.05
N LEU A 249 -3.98 5.58 11.89
CA LEU A 249 -4.16 4.78 10.69
C LEU A 249 -2.78 4.28 10.23
N GLU A 250 -2.58 2.97 10.27
CA GLU A 250 -1.33 2.33 9.84
C GLU A 250 -1.36 2.06 8.33
N ARG A 251 -2.42 1.39 7.86
CA ARG A 251 -2.56 0.98 6.45
C ARG A 251 -4.02 0.96 5.99
N THR A 252 -4.25 1.12 4.70
CA THR A 252 -5.54 0.87 4.05
C THR A 252 -5.38 -0.13 2.92
N TYR A 253 -6.19 -1.18 2.96
CA TYR A 253 -6.20 -2.26 1.98
C TYR A 253 -7.48 -2.21 1.14
N PRO A 254 -7.39 -2.38 -0.19
CA PRO A 254 -8.55 -2.70 -1.00
C PRO A 254 -9.02 -4.12 -0.68
N VAL A 255 -10.32 -4.31 -0.46
CA VAL A 255 -10.89 -5.62 -0.16
C VAL A 255 -12.18 -5.84 -0.95
N THR A 256 -12.67 -7.08 -0.99
CA THR A 256 -14.04 -7.36 -1.44
C THR A 256 -14.80 -8.23 -0.47
N THR A 257 -16.12 -8.04 -0.42
CA THR A 257 -17.01 -8.65 0.58
C THR A 257 -18.17 -9.41 -0.09
N GLY A 258 -19.15 -9.83 0.71
CA GLY A 258 -20.30 -10.60 0.24
C GLY A 258 -21.12 -9.91 -0.85
N GLN A 259 -21.59 -10.70 -1.82
CA GLN A 259 -22.46 -10.28 -2.92
C GLN A 259 -23.71 -9.53 -2.45
N ALA A 260 -24.29 -9.96 -1.32
CA ALA A 260 -25.45 -9.31 -0.75
C ALA A 260 -25.03 -8.24 0.28
N SER A 261 -25.75 -7.12 0.27
CA SER A 261 -25.62 -6.05 1.28
C SER A 261 -26.38 -6.34 2.56
N GLY A 262 -26.00 -5.60 3.61
CA GLY A 262 -26.61 -5.68 4.93
C GLY A 262 -26.13 -6.87 5.75
N GLU A 263 -26.83 -7.09 6.86
CA GLU A 263 -26.39 -8.02 7.90
C GLU A 263 -26.66 -9.48 7.54
N LYS A 264 -25.67 -10.33 7.82
CA LYS A 264 -25.73 -11.78 7.67
C LYS A 264 -26.70 -12.39 8.68
N GLN A 265 -27.69 -13.12 8.18
CA GLN A 265 -28.74 -13.73 8.99
C GLN A 265 -28.64 -15.26 8.99
N ARG A 266 -28.21 -15.86 7.88
CA ARG A 266 -28.20 -17.32 7.73
C ARG A 266 -27.11 -17.83 6.79
N ARG A 267 -26.84 -19.13 6.85
CA ARG A 267 -25.96 -19.84 5.92
C ARG A 267 -26.42 -19.61 4.47
N GLY A 268 -25.47 -19.29 3.59
CA GLY A 268 -25.73 -19.15 2.16
C GLY A 268 -26.45 -17.87 1.72
N ASP A 269 -26.66 -16.90 2.61
CA ASP A 269 -27.27 -15.60 2.25
C ASP A 269 -26.33 -14.64 1.50
N LEU A 270 -25.09 -15.07 1.24
CA LEU A 270 -24.08 -14.34 0.48
C LEU A 270 -23.66 -13.00 1.10
N ARG A 271 -23.93 -12.81 2.40
CA ARG A 271 -23.56 -11.58 3.14
C ARG A 271 -22.29 -11.77 3.94
N THR A 272 -21.52 -10.70 4.04
CA THR A 272 -20.49 -10.54 5.09
C THR A 272 -21.17 -9.93 6.32
N PRO A 273 -20.96 -10.49 7.52
CA PRO A 273 -21.63 -10.01 8.72
C PRO A 273 -21.21 -8.58 9.13
N ASP A 274 -22.06 -7.94 9.91
CA ASP A 274 -21.99 -6.62 10.50
C ASP A 274 -21.83 -6.78 12.02
N GLY A 275 -20.64 -6.46 12.51
CA GLY A 275 -20.33 -6.70 13.92
C GLY A 275 -18.87 -6.48 14.23
N VAL A 276 -18.49 -6.95 15.41
CA VAL A 276 -17.11 -7.01 15.87
C VAL A 276 -16.72 -8.47 16.03
N TYR A 277 -15.68 -8.84 15.31
CA TYR A 277 -15.11 -10.17 15.28
C TYR A 277 -13.65 -10.13 15.73
N THR A 278 -13.04 -11.30 15.91
CA THR A 278 -11.62 -11.42 16.19
C THR A 278 -11.00 -12.50 15.30
N VAL A 279 -9.77 -12.27 14.84
CA VAL A 279 -9.00 -13.28 14.11
C VAL A 279 -8.73 -14.45 15.04
N GLN A 280 -9.17 -15.67 14.73
CA GLN A 280 -9.03 -16.82 15.62
C GLN A 280 -7.77 -17.64 15.35
N ASP A 281 -7.43 -17.81 14.07
CA ASP A 281 -6.41 -18.76 13.65
C ASP A 281 -5.85 -18.43 12.25
N LEU A 282 -5.01 -19.33 11.73
CA LEU A 282 -4.44 -19.34 10.40
C LEU A 282 -4.55 -20.73 9.80
N ILE A 283 -5.20 -20.84 8.63
CA ILE A 283 -5.32 -22.08 7.88
C ILE A 283 -4.45 -21.97 6.62
N PRO A 284 -3.38 -22.78 6.48
CA PRO A 284 -2.55 -22.79 5.28
C PRO A 284 -3.35 -23.19 4.03
N GLY A 285 -3.07 -22.54 2.91
CA GLY A 285 -3.73 -22.74 1.62
C GLY A 285 -3.62 -24.16 1.07
N GLU A 286 -2.57 -24.91 1.45
CA GLU A 286 -2.43 -26.34 1.12
C GLU A 286 -3.59 -27.21 1.65
N LYS A 287 -4.29 -26.72 2.68
CA LYS A 287 -5.48 -27.37 3.27
C LYS A 287 -6.79 -26.79 2.74
N LEU A 288 -6.74 -25.84 1.82
CA LEU A 288 -7.89 -25.08 1.32
C LEU A 288 -8.04 -25.26 -0.20
N PRO A 289 -9.27 -25.11 -0.73
CA PRO A 289 -9.47 -24.92 -2.16
C PRO A 289 -8.68 -23.71 -2.70
N GLU A 290 -8.23 -23.77 -3.96
CA GLU A 290 -7.37 -22.76 -4.60
C GLU A 290 -7.92 -21.32 -4.49
N ILE A 291 -9.25 -21.17 -4.52
CA ILE A 291 -9.95 -19.87 -4.43
C ILE A 291 -9.65 -19.07 -3.14
N TYR A 292 -9.11 -19.72 -2.11
CA TYR A 292 -8.76 -19.07 -0.84
C TYR A 292 -7.34 -18.48 -0.84
N GLY A 293 -6.60 -18.65 -1.92
CA GLY A 293 -5.23 -18.19 -2.04
C GLY A 293 -4.32 -18.92 -1.07
N ALA A 294 -3.35 -18.21 -0.51
CA ALA A 294 -2.29 -18.81 0.26
C ALA A 294 -2.63 -19.30 1.65
N PHE A 295 -3.57 -18.64 2.30
CA PHE A 295 -4.05 -18.96 3.63
C PHE A 295 -5.30 -18.15 3.93
N ALA A 296 -6.02 -18.58 4.95
CA ALA A 296 -7.17 -17.89 5.48
C ALA A 296 -6.97 -17.60 6.97
N LEU A 297 -7.49 -16.47 7.42
CA LEU A 297 -7.59 -16.06 8.81
C LEU A 297 -9.06 -16.18 9.23
N PRO A 298 -9.46 -17.25 9.95
CA PRO A 298 -10.83 -17.40 10.37
C PRO A 298 -11.25 -16.35 11.38
N LEU A 299 -12.47 -15.81 11.23
CA LEU A 299 -13.11 -14.99 12.23
C LEU A 299 -14.01 -15.84 13.13
N ASP A 300 -14.36 -15.33 14.30
CA ASP A 300 -15.24 -15.98 15.28
C ASP A 300 -16.74 -15.90 14.93
N TYR A 301 -17.12 -15.59 13.69
CA TYR A 301 -18.52 -15.65 13.28
C TYR A 301 -19.03 -17.11 13.16
N PRO A 302 -20.23 -17.43 13.66
CA PRO A 302 -21.09 -16.59 14.49
C PRO A 302 -20.57 -16.58 15.94
N ASN A 303 -20.39 -15.39 16.51
CA ASN A 303 -19.95 -15.24 17.90
C ASN A 303 -21.14 -15.34 18.87
N ALA A 304 -20.92 -15.10 20.17
CA ALA A 304 -21.97 -15.23 21.19
C ALA A 304 -23.19 -14.34 20.90
N TRP A 305 -22.96 -13.11 20.43
CA TRP A 305 -24.03 -12.18 20.05
C TRP A 305 -24.84 -12.75 18.89
N ASP A 306 -24.16 -13.20 17.84
CA ASP A 306 -24.81 -13.75 16.65
C ASP A 306 -25.68 -14.96 16.98
N ARG A 307 -25.15 -15.90 17.79
CA ARG A 307 -25.88 -17.11 18.19
C ARG A 307 -27.11 -16.80 19.05
N LEU A 308 -27.02 -15.81 19.95
CA LEU A 308 -28.17 -15.35 20.74
C LEU A 308 -29.27 -14.71 19.88
N ARG A 309 -28.90 -14.13 18.73
CA ARG A 309 -29.85 -13.60 17.75
C ARG A 309 -30.37 -14.66 16.76
N GLY A 310 -30.02 -15.93 16.98
CA GLY A 310 -30.43 -17.05 16.13
C GLY A 310 -29.76 -17.05 14.75
N ARG A 311 -28.64 -16.33 14.59
CA ARG A 311 -27.87 -16.34 13.34
C ARG A 311 -27.04 -17.61 13.23
N ASP A 312 -26.95 -18.13 12.02
CA ASP A 312 -26.20 -19.35 11.73
C ASP A 312 -25.24 -19.18 10.54
N GLY A 313 -24.45 -20.24 10.31
CA GLY A 313 -23.40 -20.26 9.31
C GLY A 313 -22.03 -20.47 9.94
N HIS A 314 -21.01 -20.45 9.10
CA HIS A 314 -19.60 -20.61 9.45
C HIS A 314 -18.75 -20.15 8.26
N GLY A 315 -17.43 -20.10 8.44
CA GLY A 315 -16.51 -19.89 7.32
C GLY A 315 -16.41 -18.44 6.85
N ILE A 316 -16.64 -17.47 7.74
CA ILE A 316 -16.33 -16.06 7.45
C ILE A 316 -14.86 -15.85 7.76
N TRP A 317 -14.06 -15.76 6.71
CA TRP A 317 -12.61 -15.64 6.80
C TRP A 317 -12.11 -14.38 6.11
N ILE A 318 -10.96 -13.87 6.56
CA ILE A 318 -10.13 -12.97 5.77
C ILE A 318 -9.15 -13.82 4.99
N HIS A 319 -9.14 -13.77 3.67
CA HIS A 319 -8.26 -14.62 2.87
C HIS A 319 -7.77 -13.92 1.59
N GLY A 320 -6.81 -14.58 0.93
CA GLY A 320 -6.21 -14.09 -0.31
C GLY A 320 -7.13 -14.33 -1.49
N SER A 321 -6.61 -14.14 -2.70
CA SER A 321 -7.33 -14.44 -3.93
C SER A 321 -6.44 -15.23 -4.87
N ASP A 322 -7.05 -16.12 -5.66
CA ASP A 322 -6.43 -16.77 -6.81
C ASP A 322 -6.26 -15.80 -8.01
N ARG A 323 -6.93 -14.64 -7.98
CA ARG A 323 -6.92 -13.63 -9.05
C ARG A 323 -5.82 -12.59 -8.85
N LEU A 324 -4.60 -12.97 -9.22
CA LEU A 324 -3.38 -12.17 -9.04
C LEU A 324 -3.28 -10.85 -9.84
N THR A 325 -4.20 -10.59 -10.79
CA THR A 325 -4.09 -9.44 -11.71
C THR A 325 -5.43 -8.80 -12.07
N GLN A 326 -6.55 -9.27 -11.52
CA GLN A 326 -7.84 -8.65 -11.75
C GLN A 326 -8.16 -7.71 -10.59
N PRO A 327 -8.57 -6.46 -10.84
CA PRO A 327 -9.11 -5.63 -9.78
C PRO A 327 -10.31 -6.35 -9.16
N PHE A 328 -10.41 -6.32 -7.83
CA PHE A 328 -11.55 -6.90 -7.14
C PHE A 328 -12.84 -6.29 -7.68
N ARG A 329 -13.81 -7.14 -7.99
CA ARG A 329 -15.17 -6.65 -8.20
C ARG A 329 -15.76 -6.39 -6.82
N PRO A 330 -16.33 -5.19 -6.57
CA PRO A 330 -17.08 -4.94 -5.35
C PRO A 330 -18.11 -6.04 -5.13
N ARG A 331 -18.18 -6.57 -3.91
CA ARG A 331 -19.18 -7.57 -3.50
C ARG A 331 -19.16 -8.84 -4.36
N GLU A 332 -18.02 -9.53 -4.43
CA GLU A 332 -17.91 -10.75 -5.24
C GLU A 332 -17.88 -12.07 -4.45
N THR A 333 -17.78 -11.99 -3.12
CA THR A 333 -17.63 -13.19 -2.27
C THR A 333 -18.98 -13.76 -1.81
N ARG A 334 -18.96 -14.95 -1.23
CA ARG A 334 -20.14 -15.54 -0.56
C ARG A 334 -20.28 -15.11 0.92
N GLY A 335 -19.42 -14.20 1.38
CA GLY A 335 -19.41 -13.68 2.76
C GLY A 335 -18.03 -13.43 3.35
N CYS A 336 -16.96 -13.99 2.77
CA CYS A 336 -15.58 -13.71 3.18
C CYS A 336 -15.16 -12.25 2.91
N VAL A 337 -14.10 -11.81 3.58
CA VAL A 337 -13.36 -10.59 3.25
C VAL A 337 -12.12 -11.01 2.46
N VAL A 338 -12.04 -10.63 1.19
CA VAL A 338 -10.93 -11.02 0.31
C VAL A 338 -9.98 -9.85 0.13
N MET A 339 -8.68 -10.12 0.28
CA MET A 339 -7.59 -9.16 0.14
C MET A 339 -6.63 -9.62 -0.95
N ARG A 340 -5.75 -8.73 -1.43
CA ARG A 340 -4.62 -9.17 -2.26
C ARG A 340 -3.69 -10.01 -1.41
N GLU A 341 -3.07 -11.00 -2.03
CA GLU A 341 -2.17 -11.92 -1.35
C GLU A 341 -1.03 -11.19 -0.63
N GLU A 342 -0.41 -10.21 -1.31
CA GLU A 342 0.64 -9.36 -0.74
C GLU A 342 0.18 -8.51 0.46
N ASP A 343 -1.08 -8.10 0.47
CA ASP A 343 -1.67 -7.33 1.56
C ASP A 343 -1.98 -8.25 2.76
N LEU A 344 -2.43 -9.48 2.48
CA LEU A 344 -2.70 -10.49 3.49
C LEU A 344 -1.40 -10.95 4.20
N LEU A 345 -0.31 -11.14 3.44
CA LEU A 345 1.01 -11.45 3.99
C LEU A 345 1.53 -10.34 4.90
N GLN A 346 1.22 -9.08 4.62
CA GLN A 346 1.53 -7.97 5.53
C GLN A 346 0.64 -8.00 6.77
N LEU A 347 -0.67 -8.18 6.60
CA LEU A 347 -1.63 -8.19 7.70
C LEU A 347 -1.32 -9.28 8.71
N VAL A 348 -1.00 -10.50 8.25
CA VAL A 348 -0.82 -11.66 9.14
C VAL A 348 0.35 -11.51 10.13
N GLN A 349 1.34 -10.69 9.79
CA GLN A 349 2.47 -10.37 10.67
C GLN A 349 2.09 -9.43 11.81
N LEU A 350 0.96 -8.73 11.69
CA LEU A 350 0.51 -7.68 12.61
C LEU A 350 -0.67 -8.13 13.49
N VAL A 351 -1.44 -9.13 13.06
CA VAL A 351 -2.58 -9.63 13.83
C VAL A 351 -2.14 -10.48 15.02
N SER A 352 -2.86 -10.35 16.12
CA SER A 352 -2.74 -11.19 17.31
C SER A 352 -4.00 -12.04 17.44
N PRO A 353 -3.89 -13.39 17.40
CA PRO A 353 -5.04 -14.26 17.44
C PRO A 353 -5.83 -14.05 18.74
N GLN A 354 -7.15 -13.98 18.59
CA GLN A 354 -8.17 -13.69 19.60
C GLN A 354 -8.10 -12.29 20.23
N LEU A 355 -7.09 -11.48 19.92
CA LEU A 355 -6.90 -10.14 20.49
C LEU A 355 -7.16 -9.02 19.48
N THR A 356 -6.87 -9.21 18.19
CA THR A 356 -7.10 -8.19 17.16
C THR A 356 -8.59 -8.09 16.82
N PRO A 357 -9.27 -6.99 17.19
CA PRO A 357 -10.66 -6.78 16.80
C PRO A 357 -10.75 -6.46 15.30
N VAL A 358 -11.78 -7.00 14.67
CA VAL A 358 -12.16 -6.76 13.28
C VAL A 358 -13.59 -6.22 13.28
N VAL A 359 -13.72 -4.91 13.10
CA VAL A 359 -15.02 -4.25 12.93
C VAL A 359 -15.42 -4.41 11.48
N ILE A 360 -16.60 -4.99 11.22
CA ILE A 360 -17.18 -5.08 9.88
C ILE A 360 -18.52 -4.35 9.90
N ALA A 361 -18.71 -3.41 8.98
CA ALA A 361 -19.96 -2.66 8.86
C ALA A 361 -20.18 -2.19 7.42
N GLU A 362 -21.43 -1.87 7.04
CA GLU A 362 -21.70 -1.16 5.79
C GLU A 362 -20.96 0.18 5.71
N THR A 363 -21.02 0.97 6.79
CA THR A 363 -20.28 2.22 6.96
C THR A 363 -19.90 2.40 8.43
N VAL A 364 -18.78 3.06 8.70
CA VAL A 364 -18.29 3.30 10.07
C VAL A 364 -18.39 4.79 10.42
N SER A 365 -18.83 5.07 11.65
CA SER A 365 -18.83 6.44 12.19
C SER A 365 -17.45 6.78 12.73
N TYR A 366 -16.88 7.88 12.26
CA TYR A 366 -15.62 8.43 12.74
C TYR A 366 -15.91 9.61 13.68
N ARG A 367 -15.23 9.64 14.84
CA ARG A 367 -15.44 10.64 15.90
C ARG A 367 -14.11 10.98 16.58
N PRO A 368 -14.02 12.11 17.30
CA PRO A 368 -12.84 12.40 18.11
C PRO A 368 -12.47 11.23 19.04
N PRO A 369 -11.19 10.85 19.16
CA PRO A 369 -10.76 9.73 20.00
C PRO A 369 -11.18 9.83 21.47
N SER A 370 -11.38 11.05 21.98
CA SER A 370 -11.89 11.29 23.34
C SER A 370 -13.31 10.79 23.54
N GLU A 371 -14.18 10.90 22.53
CA GLU A 371 -15.57 10.42 22.62
C GLU A 371 -15.61 8.90 22.72
N TRP A 372 -14.78 8.18 21.96
CA TRP A 372 -14.69 6.72 22.07
C TRP A 372 -14.15 6.29 23.42
N ARG A 373 -13.12 6.96 23.94
CA ARG A 373 -12.59 6.69 25.29
C ARG A 373 -13.66 6.89 26.36
N GLN A 374 -14.44 7.98 26.30
CA GLN A 374 -15.52 8.23 27.24
C GLN A 374 -16.62 7.16 27.12
N LEU A 375 -16.96 6.77 25.90
CA LEU A 375 -17.99 5.75 25.66
C LEU A 375 -17.56 4.38 26.21
N PHE A 376 -16.30 3.99 26.00
CA PHE A 376 -15.78 2.69 26.43
C PHE A 376 -15.32 2.66 27.90
N ALA A 377 -15.21 3.81 28.57
CA ALA A 377 -14.78 3.90 29.97
C ALA A 377 -15.52 2.93 30.92
N PRO A 378 -16.86 2.74 30.86
CA PRO A 378 -17.56 1.81 31.73
C PRO A 378 -17.14 0.34 31.60
N LEU A 379 -16.51 -0.03 30.48
CA LEU A 379 -16.00 -1.40 30.24
C LEU A 379 -14.69 -1.65 31.02
N ALA A 380 -13.88 -0.61 31.22
CA ALA A 380 -12.62 -0.72 31.95
C ALA A 380 -12.83 -0.83 33.47
N ASP A 381 -13.89 -0.23 33.99
CA ASP A 381 -14.16 -0.14 35.43
C ASP A 381 -14.75 -1.43 36.03
N GLY A 382 -14.84 -2.52 35.26
CA GLY A 382 -15.34 -3.84 35.71
C GLY A 382 -16.85 -3.91 36.00
N THR A 383 -17.56 -2.77 36.00
CA THR A 383 -18.98 -2.64 36.32
C THR A 383 -19.93 -3.37 35.35
N THR A 384 -19.40 -3.83 34.22
CA THR A 384 -20.18 -4.43 33.12
C THR A 384 -19.84 -5.91 32.89
N GLY A 385 -19.19 -6.59 33.85
CA GLY A 385 -18.96 -8.04 33.83
C GLY A 385 -17.64 -8.50 33.20
N GLY A 386 -16.66 -7.59 33.09
CA GLY A 386 -15.29 -7.90 32.69
C GLY A 386 -14.46 -8.43 33.87
N ASP A 387 -13.74 -9.53 33.64
CA ASP A 387 -12.75 -10.10 34.55
C ASP A 387 -11.38 -10.03 33.86
N GLY A 388 -10.41 -9.30 34.44
CA GLY A 388 -9.07 -9.10 33.86
C GLY A 388 -8.81 -7.71 33.27
N GLU A 389 -7.70 -7.57 32.53
CA GLU A 389 -7.27 -6.31 31.91
C GLU A 389 -8.01 -6.08 30.59
N LEU A 390 -8.67 -4.94 30.41
CA LEU A 390 -9.24 -4.55 29.12
C LEU A 390 -8.13 -4.21 28.14
N VAL A 391 -7.91 -5.06 27.13
CA VAL A 391 -6.84 -4.88 26.14
C VAL A 391 -7.35 -4.30 24.82
N ALA A 392 -8.61 -4.51 24.48
CA ALA A 392 -9.25 -3.87 23.34
C ALA A 392 -10.76 -3.76 23.53
N ALA A 393 -11.37 -2.74 22.93
CA ALA A 393 -12.81 -2.65 22.77
C ALA A 393 -13.14 -2.13 21.37
N ALA A 394 -14.23 -2.59 20.79
CA ALA A 394 -14.70 -2.11 19.51
C ALA A 394 -16.22 -2.09 19.44
N MET A 395 -16.78 -1.16 18.67
CA MET A 395 -18.22 -1.06 18.45
C MET A 395 -18.58 -1.38 17.01
N GLY A 396 -19.45 -2.38 16.85
CA GLY A 396 -20.11 -2.69 15.60
C GLY A 396 -21.47 -1.99 15.49
N PRO A 397 -22.23 -2.26 14.43
CA PRO A 397 -23.53 -1.64 14.23
C PRO A 397 -24.53 -1.91 15.35
N GLU A 398 -24.53 -3.12 15.94
CA GLU A 398 -25.54 -3.55 16.93
C GLU A 398 -25.01 -3.67 18.36
N TYR A 399 -23.71 -3.92 18.57
CA TYR A 399 -23.15 -4.24 19.87
C TYR A 399 -21.71 -3.75 20.01
N VAL A 400 -21.22 -3.75 21.25
CA VAL A 400 -19.82 -3.53 21.60
C VAL A 400 -19.22 -4.84 22.06
N THR A 401 -18.00 -5.14 21.59
CA THR A 401 -17.16 -6.19 22.17
C THR A 401 -16.07 -5.56 23.01
N ALA A 402 -15.91 -6.04 24.24
CA ALA A 402 -14.73 -5.80 25.05
C ALA A 402 -13.92 -7.10 25.20
N ILE A 403 -12.62 -6.99 24.96
CA ILE A 403 -11.64 -8.07 25.00
C ILE A 403 -10.81 -7.89 26.27
N PHE A 404 -10.96 -8.83 27.20
CA PHE A 404 -10.20 -8.86 28.45
C PHE A 404 -9.16 -9.97 28.43
N LEU A 405 -8.01 -9.70 29.04
CA LEU A 405 -6.96 -10.67 29.25
C LEU A 405 -6.86 -11.01 30.75
N HIS A 406 -6.94 -12.30 31.08
CA HIS A 406 -6.79 -12.81 32.43
C HIS A 406 -5.86 -14.04 32.41
N ALA A 407 -4.61 -13.85 32.85
CA ALA A 407 -3.55 -14.87 32.74
C ALA A 407 -3.42 -15.39 31.29
N GLU A 408 -3.66 -16.68 31.06
CA GLU A 408 -3.58 -17.34 29.75
C GLU A 408 -4.95 -17.47 29.04
N ARG A 409 -5.95 -16.71 29.50
CA ARG A 409 -7.31 -16.75 28.94
C ARG A 409 -7.70 -15.38 28.42
N VAL A 410 -8.40 -15.40 27.29
CA VAL A 410 -9.04 -14.23 26.70
C VAL A 410 -10.54 -14.35 26.89
N LEU A 411 -11.15 -13.27 27.36
CA LEU A 411 -12.58 -13.15 27.56
C LEU A 411 -13.13 -12.10 26.59
N HIS A 412 -14.01 -12.54 25.69
CA HIS A 412 -14.80 -11.65 24.86
C HIS A 412 -16.15 -11.43 25.51
N SER A 413 -16.45 -10.19 25.85
CA SER A 413 -17.74 -9.79 26.42
C SER A 413 -18.51 -8.93 25.41
N TYR A 414 -19.82 -9.14 25.34
CA TYR A 414 -20.70 -8.54 24.35
C TYR A 414 -21.75 -7.70 25.06
N HIS A 415 -21.87 -6.44 24.64
CA HIS A 415 -22.70 -5.43 25.30
C HIS A 415 -23.65 -4.77 24.31
N ASP A 416 -24.91 -4.57 24.72
CA ASP A 416 -25.88 -3.86 23.91
C ASP A 416 -25.55 -2.36 23.89
N ARG A 417 -25.16 -1.85 22.72
CA ARG A 417 -24.76 -0.45 22.55
C ARG A 417 -25.91 0.54 22.75
N ASN A 418 -27.16 0.09 22.59
CA ASN A 418 -28.35 0.92 22.71
C ASN A 418 -28.92 0.92 24.13
N ARG A 419 -28.36 0.11 25.04
CA ARG A 419 -28.80 -0.02 26.43
C ARG A 419 -27.66 0.26 27.39
N ALA A 420 -27.00 1.41 27.25
CA ALA A 420 -25.92 1.85 28.12
C ALA A 420 -24.82 0.78 28.35
N LEU A 421 -24.47 0.03 27.29
CA LEU A 421 -23.49 -1.07 27.36
C LEU A 421 -23.86 -2.20 28.34
N THR A 422 -25.17 -2.48 28.48
CA THR A 422 -25.66 -3.61 29.27
C THR A 422 -25.02 -4.90 28.77
N PHE A 423 -24.43 -5.67 29.69
CA PHE A 423 -23.87 -6.98 29.44
C PHE A 423 -24.92 -7.94 28.87
N VAL A 424 -24.57 -8.66 27.81
CA VAL A 424 -25.46 -9.64 27.17
C VAL A 424 -24.88 -11.05 27.25
N ALA A 425 -23.61 -11.21 26.90
CA ALA A 425 -22.96 -12.51 26.84
C ALA A 425 -21.46 -12.42 27.01
N ARG A 426 -20.82 -13.56 27.29
CA ARG A 426 -19.37 -13.70 27.25
C ARG A 426 -18.93 -15.03 26.65
N GLU A 427 -17.78 -15.02 26.01
CA GLU A 427 -17.03 -16.19 25.56
C GLU A 427 -15.64 -16.15 26.17
N GLU A 428 -15.18 -17.30 26.65
CA GLU A 428 -13.85 -17.44 27.23
C GLU A 428 -13.09 -18.51 26.46
N LYS A 429 -11.85 -18.20 26.06
CA LYS A 429 -11.00 -19.06 25.26
C LYS A 429 -9.57 -19.05 25.81
N ARG A 430 -8.80 -20.10 25.53
CA ARG A 430 -7.36 -20.14 25.79
C ARG A 430 -6.67 -19.22 24.80
N LEU A 431 -5.80 -18.33 25.28
CA LEU A 431 -4.95 -17.54 24.42
C LEU A 431 -3.85 -18.44 23.82
N PRO A 432 -3.63 -18.44 22.50
CA PRO A 432 -2.53 -19.20 21.90
C PRO A 432 -1.20 -18.63 22.37
N THR A 433 -0.20 -19.50 22.57
CA THR A 433 1.14 -19.00 22.92
C THR A 433 1.80 -18.35 21.71
N THR A 434 2.81 -17.51 21.97
CA THR A 434 3.62 -16.91 20.92
C THR A 434 4.24 -18.00 20.04
N GLU A 435 4.74 -19.09 20.63
CA GLU A 435 5.32 -20.21 19.91
C GLU A 435 4.30 -20.91 19.00
N GLU A 436 3.10 -21.23 19.52
CA GLU A 436 2.01 -21.84 18.73
C GLU A 436 1.64 -20.97 17.52
N TRP A 437 1.64 -19.64 17.68
CA TRP A 437 1.37 -18.72 16.58
C TRP A 437 2.53 -18.63 15.58
N GLN A 438 3.78 -18.55 16.06
CA GLN A 438 4.97 -18.53 15.20
C GLN A 438 5.10 -19.80 14.37
N GLU A 439 4.77 -20.98 14.92
CA GLU A 439 4.71 -22.24 14.18
C GLU A 439 3.72 -22.17 13.00
N LYS A 440 2.56 -21.54 13.19
CA LYS A 440 1.57 -21.36 12.12
C LYS A 440 2.02 -20.34 11.09
N LEU A 441 2.60 -19.22 11.53
CA LEU A 441 3.18 -18.22 10.63
C LEU A 441 4.26 -18.83 9.75
N ALA A 442 5.10 -19.71 10.31
CA ALA A 442 6.17 -20.39 9.57
C ALA A 442 5.67 -21.29 8.41
N LEU A 443 4.39 -21.69 8.43
CA LEU A 443 3.79 -22.46 7.33
C LEU A 443 3.48 -21.61 6.10
N VAL A 444 3.33 -20.29 6.25
CA VAL A 444 2.86 -19.40 5.17
C VAL A 444 3.81 -18.25 4.87
N LEU A 445 4.60 -17.81 5.86
CA LEU A 445 5.63 -16.81 5.70
C LEU A 445 6.94 -17.46 5.23
N PRO A 446 7.70 -16.75 4.39
CA PRO A 446 9.03 -17.19 4.03
C PRO A 446 9.92 -17.24 5.27
N GLN A 447 10.64 -18.36 5.43
CA GLN A 447 11.57 -18.55 6.56
C GLN A 447 12.79 -17.64 6.44
N GLU A 448 13.25 -17.43 5.21
CA GLU A 448 14.35 -16.54 4.87
C GLU A 448 14.02 -15.81 3.58
N VAL A 449 14.55 -14.58 3.45
CA VAL A 449 14.44 -13.83 2.20
C VAL A 449 15.49 -14.35 1.22
N ALA A 450 15.05 -15.03 0.17
CA ALA A 450 15.92 -15.54 -0.88
C ALA A 450 16.09 -14.52 -2.02
N ALA A 451 17.08 -14.75 -2.88
CA ALA A 451 17.23 -14.06 -4.16
C ALA A 451 17.04 -15.05 -5.32
N LEU A 452 16.39 -14.60 -6.40
CA LEU A 452 16.26 -15.37 -7.63
C LEU A 452 17.63 -15.46 -8.33
N GLN A 453 18.24 -16.65 -8.37
CA GLN A 453 19.59 -16.83 -8.90
C GLN A 453 19.60 -17.21 -10.38
N LYS A 454 18.65 -18.05 -10.79
CA LYS A 454 18.61 -18.58 -12.16
C LYS A 454 17.18 -18.92 -12.56
N VAL A 455 16.84 -18.66 -13.82
CA VAL A 455 15.66 -19.20 -14.49
C VAL A 455 16.11 -19.74 -15.83
N GLU A 456 15.86 -21.01 -16.11
CA GLU A 456 16.26 -21.65 -17.36
C GLU A 456 15.18 -22.58 -17.89
N ILE A 457 15.12 -22.73 -19.21
CA ILE A 457 14.26 -23.70 -19.88
C ILE A 457 15.10 -24.92 -20.25
N ASP A 458 14.94 -26.00 -19.49
CA ASP A 458 15.54 -27.30 -19.76
C ASP A 458 14.76 -28.02 -20.87
N ARG A 459 15.50 -28.45 -21.91
CA ARG A 459 14.98 -29.08 -23.13
C ARG A 459 15.45 -30.53 -23.30
N THR A 460 16.12 -31.08 -22.29
CA THR A 460 16.90 -32.31 -22.44
C THR A 460 16.00 -33.55 -22.60
N TRP A 461 14.76 -33.51 -22.10
CA TRP A 461 13.88 -34.69 -22.03
C TRP A 461 12.41 -34.39 -22.37
N GLY A 462 12.07 -34.36 -23.67
CA GLY A 462 10.68 -34.31 -24.12
C GLY A 462 10.06 -32.91 -24.02
N LEU A 463 8.98 -32.75 -23.24
CA LEU A 463 8.38 -31.43 -23.00
C LEU A 463 9.33 -30.56 -22.17
N PRO A 464 9.42 -29.24 -22.47
CA PRO A 464 10.33 -28.36 -21.76
C PRO A 464 9.97 -28.24 -20.28
N ARG A 465 10.99 -28.01 -19.46
CA ARG A 465 10.85 -27.77 -18.02
C ARG A 465 11.43 -26.41 -17.70
N LEU A 466 10.72 -25.62 -16.91
CA LEU A 466 11.26 -24.38 -16.36
C LEU A 466 11.92 -24.71 -15.03
N VAL A 467 13.22 -24.45 -14.93
CA VAL A 467 14.01 -24.64 -13.71
C VAL A 467 14.30 -23.26 -13.12
N ILE A 468 13.91 -23.09 -11.87
CA ILE A 468 14.03 -21.84 -11.11
C ILE A 468 14.90 -22.13 -9.89
N GLN A 469 16.02 -21.42 -9.75
CA GLN A 469 16.92 -21.54 -8.61
C GLN A 469 16.88 -20.27 -7.76
N THR A 470 16.79 -20.46 -6.46
CA THR A 470 16.82 -19.40 -5.45
C THR A 470 18.02 -19.57 -4.52
N SER A 471 18.40 -18.52 -3.79
CA SER A 471 19.52 -18.62 -2.82
C SER A 471 19.19 -19.41 -1.55
N ALA A 472 17.91 -19.53 -1.22
CA ALA A 472 17.37 -20.29 -0.09
C ALA A 472 16.05 -20.96 -0.52
N PRO A 473 15.54 -21.96 0.23
CA PRO A 473 14.30 -22.64 -0.12
C PRO A 473 13.12 -21.66 -0.21
N ALA A 474 12.41 -21.69 -1.33
CA ALA A 474 11.22 -20.89 -1.55
C ALA A 474 10.03 -21.82 -1.80
N ARG A 475 8.85 -21.46 -1.26
CA ARG A 475 7.61 -22.20 -1.53
C ARG A 475 6.87 -21.52 -2.67
N PRO A 476 6.99 -22.04 -3.91
CA PRO A 476 6.28 -21.44 -5.04
C PRO A 476 4.78 -21.62 -4.91
N ARG A 477 4.04 -20.62 -5.37
CA ARG A 477 2.59 -20.67 -5.53
C ARG A 477 2.24 -20.53 -6.99
N VAL A 478 1.48 -21.48 -7.51
CA VAL A 478 1.09 -21.49 -8.91
C VAL A 478 -0.36 -21.10 -9.03
N PHE A 479 -0.64 -20.19 -9.94
CA PHE A 479 -1.99 -19.74 -10.21
C PHE A 479 -2.30 -20.06 -11.67
N ARG A 480 -3.32 -20.89 -11.87
CA ARG A 480 -3.75 -21.28 -13.20
C ARG A 480 -4.82 -20.33 -13.70
N GLN A 481 -4.64 -19.83 -14.91
CA GLN A 481 -5.71 -19.14 -15.61
C GLN A 481 -6.30 -20.14 -16.61
N GLU A 482 -7.44 -20.75 -16.27
CA GLU A 482 -8.04 -21.92 -16.97
C GLU A 482 -8.23 -21.76 -18.49
N ALA A 483 -8.24 -20.54 -19.00
CA ALA A 483 -8.44 -20.23 -20.43
C ALA A 483 -7.34 -19.36 -21.06
N ALA A 484 -6.17 -19.20 -20.41
CA ALA A 484 -5.10 -18.38 -20.95
C ALA A 484 -3.89 -19.21 -21.38
N ASP A 485 -3.21 -18.76 -22.44
CA ASP A 485 -1.89 -19.24 -22.84
C ASP A 485 -0.79 -18.73 -21.88
N ARG A 486 -1.04 -18.77 -20.56
CA ARG A 486 -0.06 -18.35 -19.56
C ARG A 486 -0.38 -18.92 -18.18
N PHE A 487 0.66 -19.07 -17.37
CA PHE A 487 0.51 -19.29 -15.93
C PHE A 487 1.50 -18.43 -15.14
N TYR A 488 1.23 -18.31 -13.84
CA TYR A 488 2.00 -17.50 -12.92
C TYR A 488 2.56 -18.37 -11.82
N LEU A 489 3.80 -18.08 -11.45
CA LEU A 489 4.47 -18.66 -10.30
C LEU A 489 4.94 -17.53 -9.40
N ASP A 490 4.26 -17.34 -8.27
CA ASP A 490 4.71 -16.41 -7.25
C ASP A 490 5.66 -17.10 -6.29
N LEU A 491 6.73 -16.40 -5.95
CA LEU A 491 7.76 -16.82 -5.01
C LEU A 491 7.78 -15.83 -3.84
N PRO A 492 6.90 -16.00 -2.84
CA PRO A 492 6.92 -15.18 -1.63
C PRO A 492 8.25 -15.34 -0.88
N GLY A 493 8.78 -14.24 -0.37
CA GLY A 493 10.10 -14.16 0.24
C GLY A 493 11.26 -14.13 -0.74
N VAL A 494 11.02 -14.08 -2.05
CA VAL A 494 12.09 -14.04 -3.05
C VAL A 494 12.21 -12.65 -3.64
N ARG A 495 13.43 -12.09 -3.60
CA ARG A 495 13.79 -10.86 -4.30
C ARG A 495 14.23 -11.16 -5.74
N PRO A 496 14.05 -10.21 -6.68
CA PRO A 496 14.69 -10.32 -7.98
C PRO A 496 16.21 -10.38 -7.79
N GLY A 497 16.86 -11.23 -8.57
CA GLY A 497 18.33 -11.35 -8.60
C GLY A 497 18.87 -11.13 -10.01
N PRO A 498 20.05 -11.65 -10.37
CA PRO A 498 20.74 -11.35 -11.63
C PRO A 498 20.13 -12.04 -12.86
N VAL A 499 18.82 -12.30 -12.83
CA VAL A 499 18.09 -12.95 -13.93
C VAL A 499 17.44 -11.86 -14.80
N PRO A 500 17.53 -11.94 -16.14
CA PRO A 500 16.89 -10.98 -17.03
C PRO A 500 15.37 -10.89 -16.79
N GLU A 501 14.79 -9.70 -16.85
CA GLU A 501 13.33 -9.49 -16.70
C GLU A 501 12.51 -10.26 -17.73
N THR A 502 13.09 -10.60 -18.89
CA THR A 502 12.46 -11.42 -19.92
C THR A 502 13.47 -12.40 -20.50
N LEU A 503 13.08 -13.67 -20.58
CA LEU A 503 13.79 -14.74 -21.25
C LEU A 503 13.01 -15.19 -22.48
N ALA A 504 13.72 -15.42 -23.58
CA ALA A 504 13.14 -16.02 -24.76
C ALA A 504 12.66 -17.45 -24.47
N GLY A 505 11.56 -17.83 -25.12
CA GLY A 505 10.96 -19.14 -25.01
C GLY A 505 11.77 -20.29 -25.62
N ASP A 506 11.15 -21.46 -25.73
CA ASP A 506 11.74 -22.64 -26.39
C ASP A 506 11.43 -22.69 -27.90
N GLY A 507 10.59 -21.78 -28.39
CA GLY A 507 10.16 -21.73 -29.79
C GLY A 507 9.10 -22.77 -30.15
N ALA A 508 8.55 -23.51 -29.17
CA ALA A 508 7.52 -24.51 -29.39
C ALA A 508 6.37 -24.41 -28.39
N TRP A 509 6.64 -24.48 -27.10
CA TRP A 509 5.62 -24.50 -26.04
C TRP A 509 5.59 -23.23 -25.21
N ILE A 510 6.76 -22.77 -24.78
CA ILE A 510 6.97 -21.53 -24.02
C ILE A 510 7.33 -20.44 -25.03
N ARG A 511 6.53 -19.38 -25.08
CA ARG A 511 6.76 -18.21 -25.92
C ARG A 511 7.84 -17.31 -25.31
N GLN A 512 7.70 -17.04 -24.02
CA GLN A 512 8.65 -16.25 -23.23
C GLN A 512 8.40 -16.48 -21.74
N VAL A 513 9.41 -16.18 -20.93
CA VAL A 513 9.28 -16.11 -19.47
C VAL A 513 9.56 -14.69 -19.05
N ARG A 514 8.65 -14.07 -18.29
CA ARG A 514 8.81 -12.73 -17.75
C ARG A 514 8.92 -12.78 -16.24
N ILE A 515 9.78 -11.98 -15.68
CA ILE A 515 10.02 -11.90 -14.24
C ILE A 515 9.63 -10.50 -13.81
N GLY A 516 8.64 -10.42 -12.93
CA GLY A 516 8.28 -9.20 -12.23
C GLY A 516 8.45 -9.41 -10.73
N ALA A 517 8.69 -8.36 -9.97
CA ALA A 517 8.69 -8.44 -8.52
C ALA A 517 7.79 -7.37 -7.93
N SER A 518 7.11 -7.70 -6.84
CA SER A 518 6.47 -6.71 -5.98
C SER A 518 7.49 -6.19 -4.96
N HIS A 519 7.39 -4.90 -4.64
CA HIS A 519 8.17 -4.27 -3.57
C HIS A 519 7.43 -4.34 -2.24
N THR A 520 6.88 -5.51 -1.91
CA THR A 520 6.13 -5.80 -0.68
C THR A 520 7.07 -6.34 0.40
N ASP A 521 6.59 -6.39 1.63
CA ASP A 521 7.31 -7.04 2.74
C ASP A 521 6.40 -8.12 3.36
N PRO A 522 6.69 -9.42 3.17
CA PRO A 522 7.85 -9.97 2.44
C PRO A 522 7.81 -9.71 0.92
N PRO A 523 8.98 -9.68 0.24
CA PRO A 523 9.05 -9.47 -1.21
C PRO A 523 8.46 -10.66 -1.96
N VAL A 524 7.80 -10.44 -3.10
CA VAL A 524 7.29 -11.52 -3.94
C VAL A 524 7.88 -11.39 -5.34
N THR A 525 8.59 -12.41 -5.81
CA THR A 525 9.01 -12.48 -7.22
C THR A 525 8.04 -13.35 -8.00
N ARG A 526 7.44 -12.78 -9.04
CA ARG A 526 6.51 -13.43 -9.95
C ARG A 526 7.22 -13.84 -11.24
N VAL A 527 7.18 -15.13 -11.53
CA VAL A 527 7.60 -15.71 -12.81
C VAL A 527 6.36 -15.98 -13.64
N VAL A 528 6.22 -15.24 -14.73
CA VAL A 528 5.15 -15.36 -15.71
C VAL A 528 5.65 -16.20 -16.86
N VAL A 529 4.94 -17.28 -17.18
CA VAL A 529 5.26 -18.12 -18.33
C VAL A 529 4.16 -17.93 -19.36
N ASP A 530 4.51 -17.30 -20.48
CA ASP A 530 3.60 -17.19 -21.62
C ASP A 530 3.83 -18.40 -22.55
N LEU A 531 2.75 -19.04 -22.96
CA LEU A 531 2.72 -20.27 -23.73
C LEU A 531 2.25 -20.01 -25.16
N HIS A 532 2.54 -20.93 -26.06
CA HIS A 532 1.96 -20.92 -27.41
C HIS A 532 0.54 -21.46 -27.45
N GLN A 533 0.19 -22.34 -26.51
CA GLN A 533 -1.14 -22.94 -26.36
C GLN A 533 -1.36 -23.40 -24.92
N PRO A 534 -2.62 -23.60 -24.48
CA PRO A 534 -2.91 -24.10 -23.14
C PRO A 534 -2.33 -25.52 -22.94
N ILE A 535 -1.62 -25.73 -21.83
CA ILE A 535 -1.08 -27.04 -21.45
C ILE A 535 -1.07 -27.19 -19.93
N GLY A 536 -1.20 -28.43 -19.44
CA GLY A 536 -1.06 -28.72 -18.01
C GLY A 536 0.40 -28.57 -17.56
N TYR A 537 0.60 -28.38 -16.27
CA TYR A 537 1.93 -28.36 -15.68
C TYR A 537 1.92 -28.99 -14.29
N ARG A 538 3.10 -29.42 -13.83
CA ARG A 538 3.35 -29.88 -12.47
C ARG A 538 4.51 -29.08 -11.90
N VAL A 539 4.35 -28.61 -10.67
CA VAL A 539 5.42 -27.92 -9.94
C VAL A 539 5.96 -28.83 -8.86
N THR A 540 7.28 -28.95 -8.82
CA THR A 540 8.01 -29.71 -7.79
C THR A 540 9.12 -28.84 -7.25
N THR A 541 9.24 -28.77 -5.93
CA THR A 541 10.31 -28.02 -5.26
C THR A 541 11.18 -28.98 -4.46
N ASN A 542 12.50 -28.87 -4.63
CA ASN A 542 13.49 -29.60 -3.86
C ASN A 542 14.60 -28.65 -3.42
N GLY A 543 14.69 -28.40 -2.12
CA GLY A 543 15.58 -27.38 -1.55
C GLY A 543 15.34 -26.01 -2.21
N ASN A 544 16.36 -25.52 -2.91
CA ASN A 544 16.36 -24.20 -3.54
C ASN A 544 15.97 -24.22 -5.02
N ALA A 545 15.57 -25.39 -5.55
CA ALA A 545 15.19 -25.56 -6.95
C ALA A 545 13.69 -25.82 -7.06
N THR A 546 13.01 -24.99 -7.85
CA THR A 546 11.63 -25.22 -8.28
C THR A 546 11.62 -25.60 -9.76
N VAL A 547 11.02 -26.73 -10.09
CA VAL A 547 10.88 -27.22 -11.46
C VAL A 547 9.42 -27.21 -11.84
N VAL A 548 9.08 -26.49 -12.91
CA VAL A 548 7.77 -26.52 -13.56
C VAL A 548 7.87 -27.40 -14.80
N SER A 549 7.28 -28.58 -14.74
CA SER A 549 7.25 -29.53 -15.87
C SER A 549 5.93 -29.40 -16.61
N LEU A 550 5.97 -29.08 -17.90
CA LEU A 550 4.77 -29.15 -18.74
C LEU A 550 4.35 -30.62 -18.91
N VAL A 551 3.05 -30.89 -18.80
CA VAL A 551 2.47 -32.22 -18.97
C VAL A 551 1.43 -32.18 -20.07
N LYS A 552 1.43 -33.19 -20.95
CA LYS A 552 0.39 -33.32 -21.97
C LYS A 552 -0.98 -33.40 -21.27
N PRO A 553 -2.00 -32.72 -21.82
CA PRO A 553 -3.34 -32.70 -21.24
C PRO A 553 -3.95 -34.10 -21.13
#